data_AF-A0A959NRV2-F1
#
_entry.id   AF-A0A959NRV2-F1
#
_cell.length_a   1.000
_cell.length_b   1.000
_cell.length_c   1.000
_cell.angle_alpha   90.00
_cell.angle_beta   90.00
_cell.angle_gamma   90.00
#
_symmetry.space_group_name_H-M   'P 1'
#
loop_
_entity.id
_entity.type
_entity.pdbx_description
1 polymer ?
#
loop_
_entity_poly.entity_id
_entity_poly.type
_entity_poly.pdbx_seq_one_letter_code
_entity_poly.pdbx_strand_id
1 'polypeptide(L)'
;KDWQKYSTSFIVSENSDSATLVILATTKGKLAIDVVSLFPEKTFLNRPNGLRNDLAQVLADMKPKFIRFPGGCLVHGDGLGNMYRWKNTIGPIEQRKEQRNIWGYHQTTGLGYYEYFQFCEDIGAKPLPVLPAAVSCQNSGGTWRIGGTGQKALKINEMDEYIQEVLDLIEWANGPITSTWGKMRAEAGHPESFNLEYIGIGNEDKITPEFEERFKMIFEAVKLKHPEITIIGTVGPFHSGDDFEKGWELANDLKIPIVDEHYYVNPNWLLANQYRYDKYDRNSSKVYLGEYASWGNKMINAIAEAVYLTSLERNGDLVVMASYAPLLAKKDFTQWRTDMIFYDNTKICLTPNYYVQKIFMTNQGDLYFDNVISFDKNDTSLASSCVKDSETGDLILKLVNASLDSKFMEIDLSNFNINSGV
;
A
#
# COMPACT_ATOMS: atom_id res chain seq x y z
N LYS A 1 24.64 34.46 -8.73
CA LYS A 1 24.83 33.43 -9.77
C LYS A 1 23.60 32.56 -9.70
N ASP A 2 22.89 32.44 -10.81
CA ASP A 2 21.66 31.66 -10.87
C ASP A 2 22.00 30.19 -11.16
N TRP A 3 21.18 29.27 -10.65
CA TRP A 3 21.31 27.85 -10.94
C TRP A 3 20.97 27.59 -12.42
N GLN A 4 21.74 26.72 -13.06
CA GLN A 4 21.53 26.31 -14.45
C GLN A 4 21.44 24.80 -14.54
N LYS A 5 20.37 24.30 -15.17
CA LYS A 5 20.18 22.88 -15.43
C LYS A 5 20.94 22.47 -16.69
N TYR A 6 21.71 21.39 -16.58
CA TYR A 6 22.40 20.76 -17.71
C TYR A 6 21.80 19.37 -17.94
N SER A 7 21.63 18.99 -19.19
CA SER A 7 21.09 17.68 -19.56
C SER A 7 21.83 17.15 -20.78
N THR A 8 22.20 15.88 -20.73
CA THR A 8 22.89 15.18 -21.82
C THR A 8 22.53 13.70 -21.75
N SER A 9 22.73 13.00 -22.86
CA SER A 9 22.64 11.54 -22.94
C SER A 9 23.94 10.98 -23.52
N PHE A 10 24.24 9.74 -23.19
CA PHE A 10 25.39 9.03 -23.73
C PHE A 10 25.04 7.55 -23.90
N ILE A 11 25.70 6.92 -24.89
CA ILE A 11 25.56 5.50 -25.15
C ILE A 11 26.72 4.80 -24.45
N VAL A 12 26.40 3.76 -23.66
CA VAL A 12 27.41 2.90 -23.04
C VAL A 12 27.91 1.88 -24.06
N SER A 13 29.21 1.61 -24.07
CA SER A 13 29.81 0.61 -24.98
C SER A 13 29.66 -0.83 -24.47
N GLU A 14 29.51 -1.00 -23.15
CA GLU A 14 29.47 -2.31 -22.48
C GLU A 14 28.54 -2.25 -21.26
N ASN A 15 28.06 -3.43 -20.83
CA ASN A 15 27.27 -3.58 -19.61
C ASN A 15 28.19 -3.77 -18.40
N SER A 16 27.81 -3.17 -17.27
CA SER A 16 28.48 -3.36 -15.99
C SER A 16 27.47 -3.27 -14.85
N ASP A 17 27.59 -4.16 -13.86
CA ASP A 17 26.77 -4.17 -12.64
C ASP A 17 27.33 -3.25 -11.53
N SER A 18 28.51 -2.67 -11.77
CA SER A 18 29.32 -1.95 -10.79
C SER A 18 29.80 -0.58 -11.32
N ALA A 19 29.11 -0.04 -12.33
CA ALA A 19 29.44 1.28 -12.90
C ALA A 19 29.03 2.43 -11.96
N THR A 20 29.78 3.53 -12.03
CA THR A 20 29.54 4.75 -11.23
C THR A 20 29.51 5.98 -12.13
N LEU A 21 28.57 6.89 -11.90
CA LEU A 21 28.55 8.20 -12.53
C LEU A 21 29.65 9.09 -11.91
N VAL A 22 30.49 9.68 -12.75
CA VAL A 22 31.57 10.59 -12.32
C VAL A 22 31.42 11.94 -12.99
N ILE A 23 31.42 13.02 -12.20
CA ILE A 23 31.53 14.39 -12.68
C ILE A 23 32.96 14.86 -12.40
N LEU A 24 33.75 15.08 -13.46
CA LEU A 24 35.17 15.45 -13.35
C LEU A 24 35.39 16.91 -13.74
N ALA A 25 35.93 17.71 -12.83
CA ALA A 25 36.45 19.04 -13.14
C ALA A 25 37.85 18.94 -13.75
N THR A 26 38.02 19.36 -15.00
CA THR A 26 39.30 19.28 -15.72
C THR A 26 40.22 20.48 -15.51
N THR A 27 39.73 21.54 -14.87
CA THR A 27 40.47 22.77 -14.58
C THR A 27 40.23 23.25 -13.15
N LYS A 28 41.17 24.00 -12.58
CA LYS A 28 41.04 24.58 -11.23
C LYS A 28 39.90 25.61 -11.18
N GLY A 29 38.97 25.43 -10.23
CA GLY A 29 37.84 26.33 -10.05
C GLY A 29 36.99 26.00 -8.82
N LYS A 30 35.88 26.71 -8.64
CA LYS A 30 34.84 26.41 -7.64
C LYS A 30 33.54 26.09 -8.38
N LEU A 31 32.93 24.95 -8.04
CA LEU A 31 31.68 24.46 -8.60
C LEU A 31 30.69 24.23 -7.44
N ALA A 32 29.45 24.66 -7.63
CA ALA A 32 28.32 24.25 -6.81
C ALA A 32 27.45 23.38 -7.71
N ILE A 33 27.13 22.17 -7.25
CA ILE A 33 26.37 21.17 -8.00
C ILE A 33 25.24 20.72 -7.07
N ASP A 34 24.05 20.62 -7.64
CA ASP A 34 22.87 20.10 -6.97
C ASP A 34 22.09 19.21 -7.95
N VAL A 35 21.31 18.27 -7.43
CA VAL A 35 20.44 17.37 -8.18
C VAL A 35 21.14 16.64 -9.33
N VAL A 36 22.14 15.83 -8.98
CA VAL A 36 22.78 14.92 -9.94
C VAL A 36 21.88 13.71 -10.16
N SER A 37 21.45 13.49 -11.39
CA SER A 37 20.53 12.42 -11.76
C SER A 37 20.98 11.67 -13.00
N LEU A 38 20.80 10.35 -13.00
CA LEU A 38 21.03 9.46 -14.14
C LEU A 38 19.89 8.44 -14.19
N PHE A 39 19.17 8.42 -15.31
CA PHE A 39 18.10 7.48 -15.59
C PHE A 39 18.48 6.59 -16.78
N PRO A 40 17.99 5.33 -16.84
CA PRO A 40 17.98 4.60 -18.09
C PRO A 40 17.13 5.35 -19.12
N GLU A 41 17.42 5.16 -20.41
CA GLU A 41 16.64 5.78 -21.49
C GLU A 41 15.15 5.38 -21.40
N LYS A 42 14.88 4.14 -21.02
CA LYS A 42 13.52 3.59 -20.90
C LYS A 42 13.17 3.36 -19.44
N THR A 43 12.23 4.15 -18.96
CA THR A 43 11.45 3.92 -17.74
C THR A 43 10.15 3.19 -18.08
N PHE A 44 9.43 2.72 -17.07
CA PHE A 44 8.10 2.14 -17.26
C PHE A 44 7.19 3.09 -18.04
N LEU A 45 6.63 2.61 -19.15
CA LEU A 45 5.85 3.40 -20.12
C LEU A 45 6.52 4.70 -20.60
N ASN A 46 7.86 4.78 -20.54
CA ASN A 46 8.67 5.96 -20.88
C ASN A 46 8.28 7.23 -20.09
N ARG A 47 7.76 7.09 -18.87
CA ARG A 47 7.41 8.22 -18.00
C ARG A 47 8.68 9.00 -17.59
N PRO A 48 8.71 10.34 -17.72
CA PRO A 48 9.81 11.14 -17.18
C PRO A 48 9.83 11.01 -15.65
N ASN A 49 11.02 10.98 -15.04
CA ASN A 49 11.18 10.68 -13.60
C ASN A 49 10.46 9.36 -13.20
N GLY A 50 10.33 8.43 -14.16
CA GLY A 50 9.49 7.25 -14.04
C GLY A 50 10.11 6.09 -13.29
N LEU A 51 9.38 4.99 -13.24
CA LEU A 51 9.76 3.81 -12.48
C LEU A 51 10.71 2.92 -13.26
N ARG A 52 11.49 2.13 -12.52
CA ARG A 52 12.31 1.06 -13.08
C ARG A 52 11.43 0.03 -13.79
N ASN A 53 11.65 -0.15 -15.09
CA ASN A 53 10.71 -0.81 -15.99
C ASN A 53 10.36 -2.26 -15.60
N ASP A 54 11.36 -3.09 -15.31
CA ASP A 54 11.16 -4.50 -14.93
C ASP A 54 10.40 -4.66 -13.60
N LEU A 55 10.71 -3.83 -12.59
CA LEU A 55 10.00 -3.83 -11.31
C LEU A 55 8.55 -3.39 -11.46
N ALA A 56 8.31 -2.29 -12.18
CA ALA A 56 6.97 -1.78 -12.42
C ALA A 56 6.12 -2.78 -13.23
N GLN A 57 6.71 -3.45 -14.23
CA GLN A 57 6.02 -4.48 -15.00
C GLN A 57 5.60 -5.67 -14.14
N VAL A 58 6.46 -6.14 -13.24
CA VAL A 58 6.15 -7.24 -12.30
C VAL A 58 4.93 -6.90 -11.42
N LEU A 59 4.78 -5.63 -11.03
CA LEU A 59 3.62 -5.15 -10.28
C LEU A 59 2.38 -5.03 -11.17
N ALA A 60 2.52 -4.48 -12.38
CA ALA A 60 1.42 -4.36 -13.36
C ALA A 60 0.83 -5.73 -13.71
N ASP A 61 1.67 -6.75 -13.86
CA ASP A 61 1.27 -8.13 -14.16
C ASP A 61 0.41 -8.78 -13.06
N MET A 62 0.43 -8.25 -11.84
CA MET A 62 -0.46 -8.69 -10.76
C MET A 62 -1.88 -8.14 -10.90
N LYS A 63 -2.07 -7.12 -11.75
CA LYS A 63 -3.32 -6.38 -11.93
C LYS A 63 -3.93 -5.86 -10.61
N PRO A 64 -3.17 -5.15 -9.75
CA PRO A 64 -3.69 -4.63 -8.51
C PRO A 64 -4.86 -3.67 -8.76
N LYS A 65 -5.90 -3.77 -7.93
CA LYS A 65 -7.04 -2.85 -7.99
C LYS A 65 -6.75 -1.51 -7.31
N PHE A 66 -5.76 -1.46 -6.43
CA PHE A 66 -5.32 -0.23 -5.75
C PHE A 66 -3.85 -0.32 -5.33
N ILE A 67 -3.24 0.83 -5.04
CA ILE A 67 -1.91 0.92 -4.41
C ILE A 67 -1.99 1.83 -3.18
N ARG A 68 -1.62 1.30 -2.02
CA ARG A 68 -1.44 2.07 -0.77
C ARG A 68 -0.04 2.69 -0.71
N PHE A 69 0.07 4.01 -0.50
CA PHE A 69 1.36 4.72 -0.43
C PHE A 69 1.25 6.02 0.38
N PRO A 70 2.37 6.67 0.79
CA PRO A 70 3.72 6.10 0.87
C PRO A 70 3.87 5.12 2.05
N GLY A 71 2.82 4.99 2.87
CA GLY A 71 2.47 3.83 3.69
C GLY A 71 3.38 3.46 4.86
N GLY A 72 2.78 2.75 5.82
CA GLY A 72 3.45 2.26 7.02
C GLY A 72 3.93 3.38 7.96
N CYS A 73 4.84 3.00 8.85
CA CYS A 73 5.52 3.92 9.77
C CYS A 73 6.22 5.12 9.09
N LEU A 74 6.49 5.06 7.78
CA LEU A 74 7.09 6.19 7.04
C LEU A 74 6.21 7.44 7.13
N VAL A 75 4.89 7.27 7.05
CA VAL A 75 3.94 8.38 6.94
C VAL A 75 3.99 9.25 8.19
N HIS A 76 3.89 8.64 9.37
CA HIS A 76 3.88 9.37 10.65
C HIS A 76 5.29 9.80 11.10
N GLY A 77 6.34 9.32 10.43
CA GLY A 77 7.71 9.80 10.61
C GLY A 77 8.37 9.49 11.96
N ASP A 78 9.65 9.81 12.05
CA ASP A 78 10.45 9.72 13.27
C ASP A 78 10.28 10.98 14.13
N GLY A 79 9.08 11.14 14.70
CA GLY A 79 8.63 12.34 15.40
C GLY A 79 7.96 13.37 14.48
N LEU A 80 7.28 14.37 15.09
CA LEU A 80 6.43 15.32 14.38
C LEU A 80 7.15 16.13 13.29
N GLY A 81 8.43 16.46 13.50
CA GLY A 81 9.24 17.19 12.52
C GLY A 81 9.67 16.37 11.30
N ASN A 82 9.45 15.04 11.33
CA ASN A 82 9.80 14.11 10.26
C ASN A 82 8.57 13.44 9.62
N MET A 83 7.36 13.87 9.95
CA MET A 83 6.15 13.39 9.28
C MET A 83 6.25 13.60 7.77
N TYR A 84 5.75 12.62 7.01
CA TYR A 84 5.76 12.69 5.56
C TYR A 84 4.72 13.71 5.08
N ARG A 85 5.19 14.81 4.50
CA ARG A 85 4.36 15.89 3.97
C ARG A 85 4.27 15.77 2.45
N TRP A 86 3.12 15.40 1.92
CA TRP A 86 2.96 15.13 0.48
C TRP A 86 3.34 16.33 -0.40
N LYS A 87 3.06 17.56 0.06
CA LYS A 87 3.41 18.82 -0.61
C LYS A 87 4.91 18.95 -0.88
N ASN A 88 5.76 18.33 -0.05
CA ASN A 88 7.21 18.35 -0.23
C ASN A 88 7.69 17.44 -1.36
N THR A 89 6.80 16.65 -1.96
CA THR A 89 7.14 15.55 -2.88
C THR A 89 6.64 15.77 -4.30
N ILE A 90 5.97 16.91 -4.55
CA ILE A 90 5.44 17.28 -5.86
C ILE A 90 6.15 18.52 -6.39
N GLY A 91 5.96 18.81 -7.68
CA GLY A 91 6.69 19.86 -8.37
C GLY A 91 8.08 19.42 -8.86
N PRO A 92 8.89 20.35 -9.38
CA PRO A 92 10.23 20.07 -9.89
C PRO A 92 11.10 19.40 -8.83
N ILE A 93 11.82 18.34 -9.20
CA ILE A 93 12.61 17.52 -8.26
C ILE A 93 13.63 18.35 -7.47
N GLU A 94 14.18 19.39 -8.09
CA GLU A 94 15.12 20.33 -7.49
C GLU A 94 14.52 21.27 -6.44
N GLN A 95 13.19 21.28 -6.29
CA GLN A 95 12.47 22.07 -5.30
C GLN A 95 11.85 21.18 -4.20
N ARG A 96 11.90 19.86 -4.35
CA ARG A 96 11.35 18.91 -3.38
C ARG A 96 12.22 18.88 -2.12
N LYS A 97 11.60 18.60 -0.97
CA LYS A 97 12.32 18.55 0.32
C LYS A 97 12.62 17.11 0.71
N GLU A 98 13.87 16.74 0.52
CA GLU A 98 14.40 15.47 0.97
C GLU A 98 14.50 15.37 2.50
N GLN A 99 14.41 14.15 3.03
CA GLN A 99 14.56 13.89 4.46
C GLN A 99 14.99 12.46 4.75
N ARG A 100 15.62 12.23 5.91
CA ARG A 100 15.79 10.88 6.46
C ARG A 100 14.43 10.27 6.78
N ASN A 101 14.31 8.95 6.70
CA ASN A 101 13.14 8.23 7.21
C ASN A 101 13.43 7.39 8.46
N ILE A 102 12.35 6.90 9.06
CA ILE A 102 12.36 6.04 10.24
C ILE A 102 13.04 4.67 9.98
N TRP A 103 13.23 4.28 8.72
CA TRP A 103 13.91 3.04 8.32
C TRP A 103 15.43 3.18 8.22
N GLY A 104 16.00 4.34 8.59
CA GLY A 104 17.44 4.51 8.73
C GLY A 104 18.17 5.01 7.50
N TYR A 105 17.46 5.40 6.43
CA TYR A 105 18.05 5.89 5.20
C TYR A 105 17.43 7.21 4.73
N HIS A 106 18.10 7.88 3.80
CA HIS A 106 17.68 9.15 3.23
C HIS A 106 16.68 8.97 2.09
N GLN A 107 15.68 9.84 2.02
CA GLN A 107 14.67 9.86 0.97
C GLN A 107 14.80 11.13 0.16
N THR A 108 15.12 10.96 -1.13
CA THR A 108 15.24 12.07 -2.08
C THR A 108 13.89 12.71 -2.40
N THR A 109 12.78 12.02 -2.13
CA THR A 109 11.41 12.38 -2.58
C THR A 109 11.25 12.50 -4.11
N GLY A 110 12.19 11.93 -4.88
CA GLY A 110 12.09 11.81 -6.33
C GLY A 110 10.95 10.90 -6.79
N LEU A 111 10.64 9.85 -6.02
CA LEU A 111 9.37 9.14 -6.09
C LEU A 111 8.40 9.80 -5.09
N GLY A 112 7.58 10.72 -5.59
CA GLY A 112 6.61 11.48 -4.82
C GLY A 112 5.18 11.15 -5.21
N TYR A 113 4.23 11.96 -4.74
CA TYR A 113 2.81 11.72 -4.96
C TYR A 113 2.45 11.72 -6.45
N TYR A 114 2.97 12.63 -7.26
CA TYR A 114 2.70 12.64 -8.71
C TYR A 114 3.08 11.31 -9.37
N GLU A 115 4.26 10.77 -9.06
CA GLU A 115 4.72 9.51 -9.63
C GLU A 115 3.91 8.30 -9.14
N TYR A 116 3.45 8.28 -7.88
CA TYR A 116 2.55 7.22 -7.38
C TYR A 116 1.18 7.26 -8.07
N PHE A 117 0.57 8.44 -8.17
CA PHE A 117 -0.71 8.62 -8.83
C PHE A 117 -0.62 8.28 -10.33
N GLN A 118 0.42 8.74 -11.02
CA GLN A 118 0.67 8.39 -12.42
C GLN A 118 0.83 6.88 -12.61
N PHE A 119 1.54 6.20 -11.71
CA PHE A 119 1.71 4.75 -11.79
C PHE A 119 0.39 4.00 -11.56
N CYS A 120 -0.47 4.50 -10.65
CA CYS A 120 -1.80 3.93 -10.43
C CYS A 120 -2.63 3.98 -11.73
N GLU A 121 -2.68 5.13 -12.40
CA GLU A 121 -3.35 5.26 -13.69
C GLU A 121 -2.76 4.34 -14.76
N ASP A 122 -1.42 4.28 -14.84
CA ASP A 122 -0.69 3.51 -15.85
C ASP A 122 -1.01 2.01 -15.82
N ILE A 123 -1.40 1.48 -14.65
CA ILE A 123 -1.73 0.07 -14.46
C ILE A 123 -3.22 -0.19 -14.18
N GLY A 124 -4.05 0.85 -14.21
CA GLY A 124 -5.49 0.76 -13.90
C GLY A 124 -5.82 0.48 -12.43
N ALA A 125 -4.94 0.88 -11.52
CA ALA A 125 -5.16 0.79 -10.08
C ALA A 125 -5.70 2.11 -9.52
N LYS A 126 -6.45 2.05 -8.42
CA LYS A 126 -6.85 3.23 -7.66
C LYS A 126 -5.73 3.70 -6.72
N PRO A 127 -5.44 5.01 -6.63
CA PRO A 127 -4.51 5.52 -5.64
C PRO A 127 -5.15 5.50 -4.24
N LEU A 128 -4.42 4.99 -3.24
CA LEU A 128 -4.76 5.08 -1.82
C LEU A 128 -3.62 5.79 -1.07
N PRO A 129 -3.57 7.14 -1.11
CA PRO A 129 -2.62 7.91 -0.31
C PRO A 129 -2.97 7.81 1.18
N VAL A 130 -1.95 7.68 2.02
CA VAL A 130 -2.04 7.63 3.48
C VAL A 130 -1.35 8.87 4.05
N LEU A 131 -2.06 9.59 4.92
CA LEU A 131 -1.57 10.77 5.63
C LEU A 131 -1.55 10.50 7.14
N PRO A 132 -0.65 11.13 7.91
CA PRO A 132 -0.66 11.00 9.36
C PRO A 132 -2.01 11.44 9.95
N ALA A 133 -2.46 10.84 11.04
CA ALA A 133 -3.59 11.35 11.83
C ALA A 133 -3.17 12.50 12.77
N ALA A 134 -2.28 13.39 12.28
CA ALA A 134 -1.61 14.44 13.07
C ALA A 134 -0.86 13.94 14.32
N VAL A 135 -0.41 12.69 14.28
CA VAL A 135 0.43 12.06 15.29
C VAL A 135 1.66 11.43 14.64
N SER A 136 2.75 11.31 15.39
CA SER A 136 3.98 10.64 14.94
C SER A 136 4.00 9.16 15.28
N CYS A 137 4.92 8.40 14.70
CA CYS A 137 4.93 6.95 14.90
C CYS A 137 5.19 6.62 16.38
N GLN A 138 4.48 5.64 16.94
CA GLN A 138 4.73 5.08 18.26
C GLN A 138 6.16 4.53 18.43
N ASN A 139 6.82 4.19 17.32
CA ASN A 139 8.20 3.71 17.27
C ASN A 139 9.25 4.84 17.08
N SER A 140 8.83 6.13 17.07
CA SER A 140 9.74 7.28 16.91
C SER A 140 10.87 7.27 17.94
N GLY A 141 12.10 7.59 17.55
CA GLY A 141 13.31 7.56 18.38
C GLY A 141 13.97 6.18 18.48
N GLY A 142 13.42 5.18 17.79
CA GLY A 142 13.97 3.84 17.71
C GLY A 142 13.42 3.07 16.51
N THR A 143 13.01 1.82 16.71
CA THR A 143 12.32 1.01 15.70
C THR A 143 11.29 0.11 16.39
N TRP A 144 10.44 -0.55 15.62
CA TRP A 144 9.53 -1.58 16.15
C TRP A 144 10.25 -2.71 16.91
N ARG A 145 11.55 -2.92 16.68
CA ARG A 145 12.36 -3.97 17.36
C ARG A 145 12.94 -3.55 18.70
N ILE A 146 13.30 -2.28 18.85
CA ILE A 146 14.03 -1.77 20.04
C ILE A 146 13.17 -0.83 20.89
N GLY A 147 11.96 -0.51 20.43
CA GLY A 147 11.06 0.46 21.07
C GLY A 147 11.42 1.90 20.71
N GLY A 148 10.40 2.77 20.74
CA GLY A 148 10.55 4.21 20.53
C GLY A 148 10.33 5.03 21.81
N THR A 149 10.52 6.34 21.68
CA THR A 149 10.16 7.41 22.63
C THR A 149 8.67 7.70 22.69
N GLY A 150 7.86 7.00 21.89
CA GLY A 150 6.40 7.07 21.89
C GLY A 150 5.79 7.98 20.83
N GLN A 151 4.48 7.81 20.64
CA GLN A 151 3.63 8.63 19.76
C GLN A 151 3.55 10.05 20.35
N LYS A 152 3.66 11.05 19.49
CA LYS A 152 3.45 12.46 19.84
C LYS A 152 2.39 13.03 18.92
N ALA A 153 1.71 14.07 19.38
CA ALA A 153 0.60 14.67 18.64
C ALA A 153 0.91 16.13 18.31
N LEU A 154 0.48 16.60 17.14
CA LEU A 154 0.50 18.04 16.82
C LEU A 154 -0.28 18.83 17.88
N LYS A 155 0.11 20.07 18.13
CA LYS A 155 -0.66 20.93 19.04
C LYS A 155 -1.99 21.29 18.40
N ILE A 156 -3.01 21.55 19.22
CA ILE A 156 -4.35 21.90 18.72
C ILE A 156 -4.34 23.15 17.84
N ASN A 157 -3.49 24.13 18.14
CA ASN A 157 -3.34 25.34 17.32
C ASN A 157 -2.62 25.11 15.97
N GLU A 158 -2.10 23.92 15.71
CA GLU A 158 -1.51 23.52 14.43
C GLU A 158 -2.49 22.70 13.57
N MET A 159 -3.64 22.30 14.14
CA MET A 159 -4.58 21.39 13.48
C MET A 159 -5.29 22.02 12.28
N ASP A 160 -5.62 23.32 12.32
CA ASP A 160 -6.28 23.99 11.19
C ASP A 160 -5.40 23.94 9.92
N GLU A 161 -4.10 24.20 10.06
CA GLU A 161 -3.14 24.11 8.96
C GLU A 161 -3.00 22.66 8.47
N TYR A 162 -2.99 21.70 9.39
CA TYR A 162 -2.87 20.28 9.04
C TYR A 162 -4.11 19.75 8.31
N ILE A 163 -5.31 20.11 8.79
CA ILE A 163 -6.58 19.78 8.13
C ILE A 163 -6.60 20.38 6.71
N GLN A 164 -6.14 21.63 6.56
CA GLN A 164 -6.02 22.23 5.24
C GLN A 164 -5.05 21.46 4.35
N GLU A 165 -3.94 20.92 4.88
CA GLU A 165 -3.03 20.06 4.10
C GLU A 165 -3.70 18.77 3.60
N VAL A 166 -4.61 18.18 4.37
CA VAL A 166 -5.41 17.02 3.93
C VAL A 166 -6.41 17.41 2.84
N LEU A 167 -7.13 18.52 3.02
CA LEU A 167 -8.08 19.03 2.01
C LEU A 167 -7.38 19.45 0.71
N ASP A 168 -6.19 20.02 0.83
CA ASP A 168 -5.35 20.42 -0.30
C ASP A 168 -4.93 19.22 -1.15
N LEU A 169 -4.72 18.03 -0.55
CA LEU A 169 -4.44 16.82 -1.32
C LEU A 169 -5.65 16.42 -2.17
N ILE A 170 -6.85 16.52 -1.63
CA ILE A 170 -8.10 16.20 -2.34
C ILE A 170 -8.29 17.21 -3.49
N GLU A 171 -8.08 18.51 -3.24
CA GLU A 171 -8.13 19.52 -4.30
C GLU A 171 -7.03 19.31 -5.35
N TRP A 172 -5.81 18.92 -4.95
CA TRP A 172 -4.73 18.61 -5.88
C TRP A 172 -5.08 17.43 -6.77
N ALA A 173 -5.66 16.37 -6.23
CA ALA A 173 -5.99 15.19 -6.99
C ALA A 173 -7.23 15.39 -7.89
N ASN A 174 -8.28 16.04 -7.38
CA ASN A 174 -9.60 16.06 -8.02
C ASN A 174 -10.08 17.46 -8.43
N GLY A 175 -9.48 18.53 -7.92
CA GLY A 175 -9.93 19.89 -8.14
C GLY A 175 -9.81 20.34 -9.60
N PRO A 176 -10.62 21.34 -10.01
CA PRO A 176 -10.56 21.88 -11.36
C PRO A 176 -9.25 22.63 -11.59
N ILE A 177 -8.81 22.73 -12.85
CA ILE A 177 -7.57 23.45 -13.21
C ILE A 177 -7.58 24.94 -12.85
N THR A 178 -8.73 25.49 -12.46
CA THR A 178 -8.88 26.88 -12.00
C THR A 178 -8.63 27.05 -10.50
N SER A 179 -8.59 25.96 -9.73
CA SER A 179 -8.23 26.02 -8.31
C SER A 179 -6.72 26.09 -8.11
N THR A 180 -6.27 26.44 -6.91
CA THR A 180 -4.84 26.54 -6.59
C THR A 180 -4.12 25.22 -6.85
N TRP A 181 -4.62 24.13 -6.27
CA TRP A 181 -3.96 22.84 -6.35
C TRP A 181 -4.25 22.09 -7.66
N GLY A 182 -5.45 22.24 -8.23
CA GLY A 182 -5.76 21.68 -9.55
C GLY A 182 -4.94 22.33 -10.67
N LYS A 183 -4.67 23.64 -10.58
CA LYS A 183 -3.73 24.32 -11.47
C LYS A 183 -2.32 23.76 -11.36
N MET A 184 -1.83 23.53 -10.14
CA MET A 184 -0.50 22.94 -9.93
C MET A 184 -0.37 21.54 -10.54
N ARG A 185 -1.41 20.70 -10.40
CA ARG A 185 -1.48 19.39 -11.08
C ARG A 185 -1.42 19.53 -12.61
N ALA A 186 -2.21 20.46 -13.16
CA ALA A 186 -2.25 20.74 -14.60
C ALA A 186 -0.90 21.24 -15.14
N GLU A 187 -0.24 22.15 -14.43
CA GLU A 187 1.08 22.69 -14.79
C GLU A 187 2.18 21.61 -14.71
N ALA A 188 2.02 20.59 -13.87
CA ALA A 188 2.86 19.41 -13.85
C ALA A 188 2.61 18.45 -15.04
N GLY A 189 1.69 18.78 -15.94
CA GLY A 189 1.38 18.01 -17.16
C GLY A 189 0.18 17.09 -17.05
N HIS A 190 -0.62 17.18 -15.98
CA HIS A 190 -1.81 16.35 -15.78
C HIS A 190 -3.06 17.20 -15.45
N PRO A 191 -3.78 17.70 -16.48
CA PRO A 191 -4.93 18.58 -16.25
C PRO A 191 -6.17 17.84 -15.73
N GLU A 192 -6.32 16.56 -16.07
CA GLU A 192 -7.47 15.74 -15.67
C GLU A 192 -7.42 15.40 -14.18
N SER A 193 -8.57 15.07 -13.60
CA SER A 193 -8.64 14.55 -12.24
C SER A 193 -7.96 13.17 -12.17
N PHE A 194 -7.24 12.90 -11.09
CA PHE A 194 -6.76 11.54 -10.78
C PHE A 194 -7.89 10.62 -10.28
N ASN A 195 -9.10 11.14 -10.08
CA ASN A 195 -10.26 10.44 -9.53
C ASN A 195 -9.92 9.74 -8.20
N LEU A 196 -9.36 10.51 -7.26
CA LEU A 196 -9.11 10.04 -5.90
C LEU A 196 -10.45 9.71 -5.23
N GLU A 197 -10.59 8.46 -4.79
CA GLU A 197 -11.80 7.97 -4.09
C GLU A 197 -11.54 7.65 -2.61
N TYR A 198 -10.30 7.30 -2.26
CA TYR A 198 -9.95 6.82 -0.92
C TYR A 198 -8.77 7.60 -0.35
N ILE A 199 -8.83 7.90 0.95
CA ILE A 199 -7.67 8.39 1.71
C ILE A 199 -7.52 7.59 3.00
N GLY A 200 -6.30 7.18 3.32
CA GLY A 200 -5.96 6.64 4.64
C GLY A 200 -5.59 7.77 5.58
N ILE A 201 -6.20 7.82 6.77
CA ILE A 201 -5.83 8.77 7.83
C ILE A 201 -5.34 7.99 9.04
N GLY A 202 -4.04 8.10 9.30
CA GLY A 202 -3.33 7.28 10.29
C GLY A 202 -2.85 5.94 9.71
N ASN A 203 -2.03 5.24 10.48
CA ASN A 203 -1.58 3.86 10.23
C ASN A 203 -1.00 3.28 11.52
N GLU A 204 -1.48 2.10 11.94
CA GLU A 204 -0.97 1.39 13.13
C GLU A 204 -0.86 2.29 14.39
N ASP A 205 -1.70 3.31 14.48
CA ASP A 205 -1.62 4.28 15.56
C ASP A 205 -2.03 3.65 16.88
N LYS A 206 -1.33 4.03 17.96
CA LYS A 206 -1.91 3.82 19.29
C LYS A 206 -3.14 4.69 19.43
N ILE A 207 -4.21 4.14 20.00
CA ILE A 207 -5.50 4.82 20.16
C ILE A 207 -5.45 5.58 21.49
N THR A 208 -4.68 6.68 21.46
CA THR A 208 -4.53 7.62 22.57
C THR A 208 -5.63 8.69 22.50
N PRO A 209 -5.98 9.35 23.62
CA PRO A 209 -6.93 10.47 23.59
C PRO A 209 -6.52 11.57 22.61
N GLU A 210 -5.22 11.83 22.47
CA GLU A 210 -4.69 12.80 21.52
C GLU A 210 -4.91 12.36 20.07
N PHE A 211 -4.70 11.08 19.76
CA PHE A 211 -5.01 10.52 18.44
C PHE A 211 -6.51 10.63 18.13
N GLU A 212 -7.38 10.20 19.07
CA GLU A 212 -8.84 10.22 18.88
C GLU A 212 -9.34 11.64 18.57
N GLU A 213 -8.90 12.63 19.35
CA GLU A 213 -9.25 14.05 19.16
C GLU A 213 -8.85 14.53 17.75
N ARG A 214 -7.62 14.22 17.30
CA ARG A 214 -7.08 14.71 16.03
C ARG A 214 -7.66 13.99 14.83
N PHE A 215 -7.81 12.67 14.92
CA PHE A 215 -8.48 11.87 13.91
C PHE A 215 -9.90 12.38 13.71
N LYS A 216 -10.64 12.62 14.80
CA LYS A 216 -12.01 13.16 14.72
C LYS A 216 -12.07 14.51 14.02
N MET A 217 -11.18 15.44 14.36
CA MET A 217 -11.12 16.75 13.69
C MET A 217 -10.88 16.63 12.18
N ILE A 218 -9.95 15.77 11.77
CA ILE A 218 -9.66 15.51 10.34
C ILE A 218 -10.85 14.85 9.65
N PHE A 219 -11.39 13.79 10.27
CA PHE A 219 -12.50 13.02 9.73
C PHE A 219 -13.74 13.87 9.52
N GLU A 220 -14.13 14.68 10.51
CA GLU A 220 -15.29 15.57 10.41
C GLU A 220 -15.10 16.66 9.34
N ALA A 221 -13.89 17.23 9.24
CA ALA A 221 -13.59 18.25 8.24
C ALA A 221 -13.66 17.71 6.81
N VAL A 222 -13.06 16.53 6.56
CA VAL A 222 -13.12 15.88 5.25
C VAL A 222 -14.55 15.44 4.93
N LYS A 223 -15.27 14.81 5.86
CA LYS A 223 -16.66 14.39 5.65
C LYS A 223 -17.59 15.58 5.33
N LEU A 224 -17.34 16.74 5.93
CA LEU A 224 -18.10 17.96 5.69
C LEU A 224 -17.81 18.57 4.30
N LYS A 225 -16.55 18.55 3.85
CA LYS A 225 -16.11 19.22 2.61
C LYS A 225 -16.11 18.31 1.37
N HIS A 226 -15.85 17.04 1.59
CA HIS A 226 -15.65 16.00 0.58
C HIS A 226 -16.36 14.70 1.00
N PRO A 227 -17.70 14.70 1.15
CA PRO A 227 -18.46 13.50 1.52
C PRO A 227 -18.34 12.36 0.49
N GLU A 228 -17.89 12.66 -0.73
CA GLU A 228 -17.59 11.68 -1.78
C GLU A 228 -16.32 10.86 -1.52
N ILE A 229 -15.40 11.35 -0.67
CA ILE A 229 -14.16 10.67 -0.35
C ILE A 229 -14.39 9.65 0.76
N THR A 230 -14.00 8.41 0.50
CA THR A 230 -14.03 7.34 1.50
C THR A 230 -12.77 7.41 2.37
N ILE A 231 -12.94 7.77 3.64
CA ILE A 231 -11.85 7.71 4.61
C ILE A 231 -11.69 6.28 5.11
N ILE A 232 -10.44 5.82 5.12
CA ILE A 232 -10.00 4.62 5.81
C ILE A 232 -9.30 5.04 7.11
N GLY A 233 -9.85 4.65 8.25
CA GLY A 233 -9.25 4.85 9.58
C GLY A 233 -8.45 3.64 10.04
N THR A 234 -7.59 3.78 11.05
CA THR A 234 -6.81 2.67 11.64
C THR A 234 -7.47 2.13 12.91
N VAL A 235 -7.39 0.82 13.15
CA VAL A 235 -7.85 0.17 14.40
C VAL A 235 -6.68 -0.40 15.20
N GLY A 236 -5.58 0.33 15.23
CA GLY A 236 -4.42 -0.03 16.04
C GLY A 236 -3.33 -0.81 15.30
N PRO A 237 -2.18 -1.03 15.98
CA PRO A 237 -0.99 -1.67 15.38
C PRO A 237 -1.07 -3.20 15.27
N PHE A 238 -2.07 -3.84 15.90
CA PHE A 238 -2.13 -5.30 16.01
C PHE A 238 -3.57 -5.82 15.86
N HIS A 239 -3.70 -7.11 15.57
CA HIS A 239 -4.99 -7.81 15.42
C HIS A 239 -5.82 -8.02 16.69
N SER A 240 -5.40 -7.47 17.82
CA SER A 240 -6.03 -7.67 19.13
C SER A 240 -5.38 -6.77 20.19
N GLY A 241 -6.08 -6.56 21.30
CA GLY A 241 -5.57 -5.82 22.45
C GLY A 241 -6.19 -4.44 22.57
N ASP A 242 -5.75 -3.65 23.56
CA ASP A 242 -6.46 -2.42 23.94
C ASP A 242 -6.59 -1.40 22.80
N ASP A 243 -5.53 -1.19 22.01
CA ASP A 243 -5.59 -0.30 20.85
C ASP A 243 -6.56 -0.84 19.77
N PHE A 244 -6.67 -2.16 19.62
CA PHE A 244 -7.59 -2.79 18.68
C PHE A 244 -9.05 -2.57 19.08
N GLU A 245 -9.38 -2.87 20.34
CA GLU A 245 -10.75 -2.72 20.85
C GLU A 245 -11.19 -1.25 20.83
N LYS A 246 -10.32 -0.33 21.28
CA LYS A 246 -10.60 1.12 21.25
C LYS A 246 -10.72 1.66 19.83
N GLY A 247 -9.87 1.17 18.91
CA GLY A 247 -9.94 1.55 17.50
C GLY A 247 -11.30 1.18 16.90
N TRP A 248 -11.78 -0.03 17.18
CA TRP A 248 -13.10 -0.47 16.74
C TRP A 248 -14.25 0.29 17.42
N GLU A 249 -14.12 0.63 18.71
CA GLU A 249 -15.06 1.50 19.42
C GLU A 249 -15.16 2.87 18.74
N LEU A 250 -14.03 3.53 18.50
CA LEU A 250 -13.95 4.81 17.79
C LEU A 250 -14.57 4.72 16.38
N ALA A 251 -14.27 3.65 15.64
CA ALA A 251 -14.80 3.43 14.30
C ALA A 251 -16.33 3.29 14.29
N ASN A 252 -16.87 2.56 15.27
CA ASN A 252 -18.30 2.38 15.45
C ASN A 252 -19.00 3.68 15.86
N ASP A 253 -18.37 4.49 16.70
CA ASP A 253 -18.91 5.77 17.17
C ASP A 253 -18.95 6.81 16.06
N LEU A 254 -17.86 6.94 15.30
CA LEU A 254 -17.77 7.90 14.20
C LEU A 254 -18.42 7.40 12.90
N LYS A 255 -18.82 6.13 12.85
CA LYS A 255 -19.30 5.44 11.64
C LYS A 255 -18.28 5.57 10.50
N ILE A 256 -17.03 5.23 10.79
CA ILE A 256 -15.96 5.22 9.79
C ILE A 256 -16.35 4.19 8.70
N PRO A 257 -16.30 4.54 7.40
CA PRO A 257 -16.74 3.62 6.35
C PRO A 257 -15.91 2.33 6.27
N ILE A 258 -14.58 2.46 6.35
CA ILE A 258 -13.61 1.37 6.24
C ILE A 258 -12.55 1.53 7.33
N VAL A 259 -12.17 0.44 7.98
CA VAL A 259 -11.05 0.38 8.93
C VAL A 259 -9.89 -0.47 8.42
N ASP A 260 -8.67 -0.04 8.72
CA ASP A 260 -7.40 -0.70 8.37
C ASP A 260 -6.94 -1.60 9.52
N GLU A 261 -6.88 -2.91 9.29
CA GLU A 261 -6.34 -3.92 10.18
C GLU A 261 -4.97 -4.42 9.69
N HIS A 262 -4.06 -4.73 10.63
CA HIS A 262 -2.66 -5.06 10.32
C HIS A 262 -2.14 -6.30 11.05
N TYR A 263 -1.67 -7.31 10.31
CA TYR A 263 -1.29 -8.63 10.84
C TYR A 263 0.09 -9.11 10.35
N TYR A 264 1.06 -9.18 11.24
CA TYR A 264 2.30 -9.92 10.98
C TYR A 264 2.39 -11.13 11.90
N VAL A 265 2.07 -12.31 11.39
CA VAL A 265 1.78 -13.51 12.20
C VAL A 265 2.55 -14.74 11.73
N ASN A 266 2.51 -15.82 12.51
CA ASN A 266 3.07 -17.10 12.07
C ASN A 266 2.11 -17.81 11.08
N PRO A 267 2.58 -18.60 10.10
CA PRO A 267 1.71 -19.38 9.21
C PRO A 267 0.62 -20.17 9.93
N ASN A 268 0.92 -20.78 11.09
CA ASN A 268 -0.05 -21.56 11.86
C ASN A 268 -1.21 -20.70 12.39
N TRP A 269 -0.98 -19.41 12.66
CA TRP A 269 -2.04 -18.50 13.07
C TRP A 269 -3.03 -18.28 11.93
N LEU A 270 -2.56 -18.10 10.69
CA LEU A 270 -3.41 -17.94 9.51
C LEU A 270 -4.28 -19.19 9.29
N LEU A 271 -3.68 -20.38 9.38
CA LEU A 271 -4.40 -21.65 9.29
C LEU A 271 -5.48 -21.78 10.39
N ALA A 272 -5.17 -21.37 11.62
CA ALA A 272 -6.10 -21.44 12.75
C ALA A 272 -7.20 -20.36 12.75
N ASN A 273 -7.04 -19.27 12.00
CA ASN A 273 -7.94 -18.11 12.00
C ASN A 273 -8.74 -17.93 10.71
N GLN A 274 -8.88 -18.99 9.91
CA GLN A 274 -9.64 -18.96 8.65
C GLN A 274 -11.09 -18.49 8.78
N TYR A 275 -11.70 -18.57 9.96
CA TYR A 275 -13.08 -18.13 10.20
C TYR A 275 -13.16 -16.86 11.07
N ARG A 276 -12.09 -16.05 11.09
CA ARG A 276 -12.03 -14.83 11.91
C ARG A 276 -13.12 -13.83 11.52
N TYR A 277 -13.16 -13.44 10.25
CA TYR A 277 -14.10 -12.43 9.75
C TYR A 277 -15.54 -12.96 9.67
N ASP A 278 -15.73 -14.28 9.61
CA ASP A 278 -17.06 -14.90 9.63
C ASP A 278 -17.87 -14.51 10.88
N LYS A 279 -17.19 -14.13 11.97
CA LYS A 279 -17.80 -13.77 13.26
C LYS A 279 -18.03 -12.27 13.45
N TYR A 280 -17.55 -11.44 12.53
CA TYR A 280 -17.69 -10.00 12.64
C TYR A 280 -19.12 -9.57 12.34
N ASP A 281 -19.55 -8.46 12.95
CA ASP A 281 -20.84 -7.83 12.65
C ASP A 281 -20.82 -7.22 11.25
N ARG A 282 -21.81 -7.54 10.40
CA ARG A 282 -21.90 -7.01 9.04
C ARG A 282 -22.45 -5.58 8.99
N ASN A 283 -22.93 -5.06 10.12
CA ASN A 283 -23.41 -3.69 10.27
C ASN A 283 -22.33 -2.70 10.76
N SER A 284 -21.14 -3.19 11.12
CA SER A 284 -20.00 -2.34 11.48
C SER A 284 -19.28 -1.80 10.24
N SER A 285 -18.20 -1.04 10.46
CA SER A 285 -17.28 -0.60 9.41
C SER A 285 -16.80 -1.78 8.56
N LYS A 286 -16.64 -1.55 7.25
CA LYS A 286 -15.97 -2.53 6.37
C LYS A 286 -14.49 -2.63 6.73
N VAL A 287 -13.85 -3.72 6.35
CA VAL A 287 -12.44 -3.97 6.68
C VAL A 287 -11.58 -3.86 5.44
N TYR A 288 -10.48 -3.14 5.59
CA TYR A 288 -9.30 -3.23 4.76
C TYR A 288 -8.20 -3.94 5.56
N LEU A 289 -7.72 -5.08 5.08
CA LEU A 289 -6.53 -5.73 5.65
C LEU A 289 -5.27 -5.12 5.01
N GLY A 290 -4.84 -3.94 5.48
CA GLY A 290 -3.86 -3.11 4.79
C GLY A 290 -2.43 -3.55 4.90
N GLU A 291 -2.08 -4.31 5.93
CA GLU A 291 -0.81 -5.00 5.98
C GLU A 291 -1.01 -6.41 6.52
N TYR A 292 -0.62 -7.41 5.74
CA TYR A 292 -0.47 -8.75 6.28
C TYR A 292 0.70 -9.51 5.68
N ALA A 293 1.34 -10.34 6.51
CA ALA A 293 2.31 -11.34 6.09
C ALA A 293 2.55 -12.40 7.17
N SER A 294 3.10 -13.54 6.75
CA SER A 294 3.38 -14.66 7.64
C SER A 294 4.84 -14.74 8.15
N TRP A 295 5.54 -13.60 8.26
CA TRP A 295 6.96 -13.50 8.68
C TRP A 295 7.95 -14.37 7.89
N GLY A 296 7.68 -14.63 6.60
CA GLY A 296 8.59 -15.39 5.76
C GLY A 296 8.08 -15.62 4.34
N ASN A 297 8.95 -16.23 3.54
CA ASN A 297 8.73 -16.41 2.10
C ASN A 297 8.95 -17.85 1.60
N LYS A 298 8.79 -18.84 2.48
CA LYS A 298 8.85 -20.26 2.10
C LYS A 298 7.49 -20.72 1.55
N MET A 299 7.45 -21.92 0.98
CA MET A 299 6.21 -22.50 0.47
C MET A 299 5.10 -22.55 1.53
N ILE A 300 5.41 -22.93 2.78
CA ILE A 300 4.44 -22.96 3.87
C ILE A 300 3.83 -21.57 4.18
N ASN A 301 4.61 -20.51 4.04
CA ASN A 301 4.15 -19.13 4.22
C ASN A 301 3.11 -18.78 3.16
N ALA A 302 3.48 -18.99 1.90
CA ALA A 302 2.60 -18.71 0.76
C ALA A 302 1.31 -19.54 0.80
N ILE A 303 1.38 -20.83 1.13
CA ILE A 303 0.19 -21.68 1.20
C ILE A 303 -0.71 -21.29 2.40
N ALA A 304 -0.14 -20.95 3.56
CA ALA A 304 -0.94 -20.48 4.69
C ALA A 304 -1.63 -19.14 4.40
N GLU A 305 -0.96 -18.25 3.66
CA GLU A 305 -1.56 -17.01 3.17
C GLU A 305 -2.65 -17.28 2.11
N ALA A 306 -2.44 -18.24 1.21
CA ALA A 306 -3.47 -18.67 0.25
C ALA A 306 -4.71 -19.21 0.96
N VAL A 307 -4.53 -20.03 2.01
CA VAL A 307 -5.62 -20.48 2.88
C VAL A 307 -6.38 -19.27 3.45
N TYR A 308 -5.66 -18.30 4.01
CA TYR A 308 -6.28 -17.12 4.61
C TYR A 308 -6.98 -16.22 3.59
N LEU A 309 -6.44 -16.08 2.38
CA LEU A 309 -7.07 -15.30 1.30
C LEU A 309 -8.44 -15.85 0.89
N THR A 310 -8.67 -17.17 0.97
CA THR A 310 -10.01 -17.74 0.75
C THR A 310 -11.02 -17.28 1.81
N SER A 311 -10.57 -17.01 3.05
CA SER A 311 -11.40 -16.40 4.09
C SER A 311 -11.81 -14.99 3.72
N LEU A 312 -10.88 -14.22 3.14
CA LEU A 312 -11.16 -12.85 2.71
C LEU A 312 -12.19 -12.85 1.58
N GLU A 313 -12.06 -13.74 0.59
CA GLU A 313 -13.04 -13.86 -0.50
C GLU A 313 -14.42 -14.30 0.02
N ARG A 314 -14.47 -15.24 0.97
CA ARG A 314 -15.74 -15.66 1.61
C ARG A 314 -16.42 -14.53 2.35
N ASN A 315 -15.65 -13.62 2.93
CA ASN A 315 -16.13 -12.45 3.66
C ASN A 315 -15.99 -11.17 2.83
N GLY A 316 -16.04 -11.25 1.50
CA GLY A 316 -15.88 -10.10 0.60
C GLY A 316 -17.00 -9.05 0.74
N ASP A 317 -18.10 -9.41 1.40
CA ASP A 317 -19.15 -8.48 1.83
C ASP A 317 -18.69 -7.53 2.95
N LEU A 318 -17.70 -7.94 3.75
CA LEU A 318 -17.15 -7.21 4.88
C LEU A 318 -15.71 -6.73 4.62
N VAL A 319 -14.83 -7.63 4.19
CA VAL A 319 -13.42 -7.35 3.87
C VAL A 319 -13.33 -6.94 2.41
N VAL A 320 -13.29 -5.63 2.19
CA VAL A 320 -13.41 -5.03 0.84
C VAL A 320 -12.07 -4.76 0.18
N MET A 321 -10.97 -4.79 0.94
CA MET A 321 -9.61 -4.52 0.46
C MET A 321 -8.60 -5.38 1.24
N ALA A 322 -7.50 -5.75 0.60
CA ALA A 322 -6.36 -6.39 1.27
C ALA A 322 -5.06 -6.12 0.53
N SER A 323 -3.95 -5.96 1.26
CA SER A 323 -2.61 -5.82 0.66
C SER A 323 -1.53 -6.50 1.48
N TYR A 324 -0.71 -7.29 0.77
CA TYR A 324 0.50 -7.89 1.34
C TYR A 324 1.52 -6.81 1.67
N ALA A 325 2.20 -6.95 2.81
CA ALA A 325 3.28 -6.05 3.18
C ALA A 325 4.45 -6.81 3.84
N PRO A 326 5.70 -6.39 3.58
CA PRO A 326 6.13 -5.34 2.67
C PRO A 326 6.24 -5.81 1.20
N LEU A 327 6.16 -4.87 0.25
CA LEU A 327 6.13 -5.18 -1.18
C LEU A 327 7.52 -5.48 -1.78
N LEU A 328 8.50 -4.58 -1.56
CA LEU A 328 9.79 -4.58 -2.25
C LEU A 328 10.96 -4.58 -1.27
N ALA A 329 11.96 -5.42 -1.51
CA ALA A 329 13.23 -5.44 -0.78
C ALA A 329 14.45 -5.40 -1.71
N LYS A 330 15.32 -4.41 -1.51
CA LYS A 330 16.61 -4.37 -2.20
C LYS A 330 17.60 -5.27 -1.46
N LYS A 331 18.23 -6.19 -2.18
CA LYS A 331 19.31 -7.05 -1.68
C LYS A 331 20.39 -6.19 -0.99
N ASP A 332 20.85 -6.66 0.16
CA ASP A 332 21.86 -6.03 1.05
C ASP A 332 21.40 -4.74 1.76
N PHE A 333 20.16 -4.27 1.53
CA PHE A 333 19.60 -3.06 2.15
C PHE A 333 18.21 -3.30 2.76
N THR A 334 18.02 -4.46 3.40
CA THR A 334 16.73 -4.93 3.91
C THR A 334 16.53 -4.66 5.40
N GLN A 335 15.37 -4.13 5.79
CA GLN A 335 14.94 -3.97 7.20
C GLN A 335 13.99 -5.10 7.64
N TRP A 336 13.30 -5.72 6.68
CA TRP A 336 12.44 -6.89 6.85
C TRP A 336 12.96 -8.08 6.05
N ARG A 337 12.34 -9.25 6.27
CA ARG A 337 12.69 -10.52 5.61
C ARG A 337 11.47 -11.24 5.01
N THR A 338 10.31 -10.59 5.05
CA THR A 338 9.03 -11.15 4.59
C THR A 338 8.54 -10.46 3.32
N ASP A 339 9.41 -9.74 2.62
CA ASP A 339 9.03 -8.93 1.47
C ASP A 339 8.63 -9.81 0.27
N MET A 340 7.64 -9.36 -0.50
CA MET A 340 7.09 -10.15 -1.60
C MET A 340 8.03 -10.26 -2.80
N ILE A 341 8.79 -9.21 -3.11
CA ILE A 341 9.68 -9.13 -4.27
C ILE A 341 11.05 -8.64 -3.81
N PHE A 342 12.09 -9.43 -4.07
CA PHE A 342 13.48 -9.03 -3.84
C PHE A 342 14.12 -8.59 -5.14
N TYR A 343 15.03 -7.62 -5.09
CA TYR A 343 15.74 -7.17 -6.28
C TYR A 343 17.15 -6.66 -5.98
N ASP A 344 18.02 -6.71 -6.98
CA ASP A 344 19.28 -5.96 -7.01
C ASP A 344 19.30 -5.03 -8.22
N ASN A 345 20.43 -4.41 -8.55
CA ASN A 345 20.52 -3.44 -9.65
C ASN A 345 20.21 -4.05 -11.03
N THR A 346 20.21 -5.38 -11.16
CA THR A 346 20.13 -6.10 -12.45
C THR A 346 19.05 -7.18 -12.49
N LYS A 347 18.61 -7.71 -11.35
CA LYS A 347 17.72 -8.87 -11.27
C LYS A 347 16.57 -8.67 -10.28
N ILE A 348 15.50 -9.43 -10.51
CA ILE A 348 14.32 -9.55 -9.66
C ILE A 348 14.19 -11.01 -9.23
N CYS A 349 13.81 -11.23 -7.98
CA CYS A 349 13.49 -12.53 -7.39
C CYS A 349 12.07 -12.47 -6.82
N LEU A 350 11.18 -13.26 -7.41
CA LEU A 350 9.77 -13.37 -7.00
C LEU A 350 9.61 -14.50 -5.99
N THR A 351 9.00 -14.19 -4.84
CA THR A 351 8.76 -15.19 -3.79
C THR A 351 7.58 -16.11 -4.12
N PRO A 352 7.44 -17.27 -3.46
CA PRO A 352 6.20 -18.03 -3.46
C PRO A 352 4.96 -17.18 -3.11
N ASN A 353 5.08 -16.23 -2.17
CA ASN A 353 4.01 -15.33 -1.76
C ASN A 353 3.56 -14.43 -2.91
N TYR A 354 4.49 -13.93 -3.74
CA TYR A 354 4.16 -13.18 -4.96
C TYR A 354 3.24 -13.96 -5.88
N TYR A 355 3.53 -15.24 -6.11
CA TYR A 355 2.71 -16.06 -7.00
C TYR A 355 1.32 -16.33 -6.41
N VAL A 356 1.21 -16.49 -5.08
CA VAL A 356 -0.09 -16.57 -4.41
C VAL A 356 -0.89 -15.29 -4.60
N GLN A 357 -0.31 -14.12 -4.31
CA GLN A 357 -0.99 -12.84 -4.53
C GLN A 357 -1.42 -12.69 -6.00
N LYS A 358 -0.52 -12.97 -6.96
CA LYS A 358 -0.81 -12.87 -8.40
C LYS A 358 -1.96 -13.80 -8.80
N ILE A 359 -1.99 -15.05 -8.34
CA ILE A 359 -3.08 -15.99 -8.65
C ILE A 359 -4.41 -15.46 -8.10
N PHE A 360 -4.45 -14.97 -6.85
CA PHE A 360 -5.69 -14.42 -6.30
C PHE A 360 -6.12 -13.14 -7.02
N MET A 361 -5.20 -12.23 -7.33
CA MET A 361 -5.51 -10.94 -7.95
C MET A 361 -5.91 -11.03 -9.43
N THR A 362 -5.39 -12.03 -10.15
CA THR A 362 -5.71 -12.23 -11.56
C THR A 362 -6.91 -13.16 -11.79
N ASN A 363 -7.45 -13.77 -10.73
CA ASN A 363 -8.59 -14.68 -10.77
C ASN A 363 -9.63 -14.28 -9.70
N GLN A 364 -10.08 -13.03 -9.73
CA GLN A 364 -11.09 -12.49 -8.81
C GLN A 364 -12.50 -12.64 -9.39
N GLY A 365 -13.51 -12.48 -8.54
CA GLY A 365 -14.91 -12.37 -8.95
C GLY A 365 -15.65 -11.38 -8.04
N ASP A 366 -16.80 -10.91 -8.49
CA ASP A 366 -17.70 -9.99 -7.77
C ASP A 366 -18.85 -10.71 -7.05
N LEU A 367 -19.02 -12.02 -7.29
CA LEU A 367 -20.00 -12.87 -6.61
C LEU A 367 -19.30 -14.05 -5.91
N TYR A 368 -19.69 -14.34 -4.67
CA TYR A 368 -19.22 -15.51 -3.92
C TYR A 368 -20.31 -16.59 -3.82
N PHE A 369 -19.92 -17.85 -3.98
CA PHE A 369 -20.81 -19.01 -3.86
C PHE A 369 -20.33 -19.96 -2.77
N ASP A 370 -21.15 -20.13 -1.74
CA ASP A 370 -20.90 -21.09 -0.66
C ASP A 370 -21.38 -22.51 -1.05
N ASN A 371 -20.87 -23.52 -0.35
CA ASN A 371 -21.24 -24.95 -0.47
C ASN A 371 -21.05 -25.55 -1.89
N VAL A 372 -20.22 -24.93 -2.73
CA VAL A 372 -19.79 -25.49 -4.03
C VAL A 372 -18.70 -26.55 -3.84
N ILE A 373 -17.84 -26.36 -2.84
CA ILE A 373 -16.68 -27.22 -2.55
C ILE A 373 -16.83 -27.74 -1.13
N SER A 374 -16.81 -29.06 -0.95
CA SER A 374 -17.01 -29.75 0.33
C SER A 374 -15.76 -30.51 0.77
N PHE A 375 -15.39 -30.33 2.04
CA PHE A 375 -14.29 -31.02 2.72
C PHE A 375 -14.53 -30.99 4.24
N ASP A 376 -13.71 -31.68 5.03
CA ASP A 376 -13.79 -31.60 6.50
C ASP A 376 -13.45 -30.19 6.98
N LYS A 377 -14.47 -29.42 7.37
CA LYS A 377 -14.32 -28.03 7.85
C LYS A 377 -13.49 -27.92 9.14
N ASN A 378 -13.23 -29.03 9.85
CA ASN A 378 -12.33 -29.05 11.00
C ASN A 378 -10.85 -29.18 10.60
N ASP A 379 -10.56 -29.57 9.36
CA ASP A 379 -9.19 -29.63 8.83
C ASP A 379 -8.73 -28.23 8.44
N THR A 380 -8.05 -27.56 9.37
CA THR A 380 -7.51 -26.20 9.17
C THR A 380 -6.36 -26.14 8.17
N SER A 381 -5.92 -27.27 7.61
CA SER A 381 -4.98 -27.29 6.49
C SER A 381 -5.67 -27.15 5.14
N LEU A 382 -7.00 -27.28 5.09
CA LEU A 382 -7.77 -27.17 3.86
C LEU A 382 -8.58 -25.88 3.83
N ALA A 383 -8.67 -25.29 2.64
CA ALA A 383 -9.49 -24.11 2.40
C ALA A 383 -9.94 -24.05 0.95
N SER A 384 -11.06 -23.38 0.69
CA SER A 384 -11.52 -23.13 -0.66
C SER A 384 -12.34 -21.86 -0.79
N SER A 385 -12.36 -21.30 -2.00
CA SER A 385 -13.32 -20.27 -2.41
C SER A 385 -13.86 -20.58 -3.80
N CYS A 386 -15.11 -20.19 -4.02
CA CYS A 386 -15.75 -20.21 -5.34
C CYS A 386 -16.32 -18.83 -5.61
N VAL A 387 -15.75 -18.15 -6.60
CA VAL A 387 -16.19 -16.82 -7.02
C VAL A 387 -16.59 -16.82 -8.49
N LYS A 388 -17.47 -15.92 -8.87
CA LYS A 388 -17.81 -15.67 -10.27
C LYS A 388 -17.48 -14.23 -10.61
N ASP A 389 -16.83 -14.05 -11.76
CA ASP A 389 -16.72 -12.75 -12.42
C ASP A 389 -17.94 -12.57 -13.32
N SER A 390 -18.79 -11.60 -13.00
CA SER A 390 -20.02 -11.33 -13.75
C SER A 390 -19.77 -10.69 -15.11
N GLU A 391 -18.62 -10.05 -15.32
CA GLU A 391 -18.26 -9.43 -16.59
C GLU A 391 -17.84 -10.48 -17.62
N THR A 392 -16.95 -11.41 -17.22
CA THR A 392 -16.46 -12.48 -18.10
C THR A 392 -17.38 -13.71 -18.11
N GLY A 393 -18.12 -13.93 -17.02
CA GLY A 393 -18.91 -15.12 -16.77
C GLY A 393 -18.12 -16.28 -16.16
N ASP A 394 -16.81 -16.11 -15.92
CA ASP A 394 -15.92 -17.15 -15.41
C ASP A 394 -16.29 -17.56 -13.99
N LEU A 395 -16.40 -18.88 -13.77
CA LEU A 395 -16.53 -19.48 -12.45
C LEU A 395 -15.15 -19.97 -11.98
N ILE A 396 -14.66 -19.42 -10.88
CA ILE A 396 -13.29 -19.58 -10.41
C ILE A 396 -13.29 -20.32 -9.08
N LEU A 397 -12.74 -21.53 -9.08
CA LEU A 397 -12.59 -22.36 -7.90
C LEU A 397 -11.13 -22.32 -7.44
N LYS A 398 -10.90 -21.89 -6.20
CA LYS A 398 -9.58 -21.92 -5.56
C LYS A 398 -9.61 -22.98 -4.47
N LEU A 399 -8.71 -23.97 -4.57
CA LEU A 399 -8.59 -25.08 -3.63
C LEU A 399 -7.18 -25.05 -3.05
N VAL A 400 -7.07 -25.05 -1.72
CA VAL A 400 -5.79 -24.92 -1.02
C VAL A 400 -5.62 -26.10 -0.06
N ASN A 401 -4.47 -26.77 -0.17
CA ASN A 401 -4.05 -27.84 0.75
C ASN A 401 -2.68 -27.46 1.35
N ALA A 402 -2.69 -27.12 2.64
CA ALA A 402 -1.50 -26.80 3.44
C ALA A 402 -0.89 -28.01 4.14
N SER A 403 -1.50 -29.21 4.03
CA SER A 403 -0.92 -30.44 4.55
C SER A 403 0.13 -31.03 3.61
N LEU A 404 0.94 -31.95 4.14
CA LEU A 404 1.91 -32.71 3.33
C LEU A 404 1.27 -33.86 2.56
N ASP A 405 0.07 -34.27 2.95
CA ASP A 405 -0.64 -35.41 2.39
C ASP A 405 -1.64 -34.96 1.32
N SER A 406 -1.95 -35.86 0.38
CA SER A 406 -3.05 -35.63 -0.54
C SER A 406 -4.38 -35.64 0.22
N LYS A 407 -5.26 -34.68 -0.09
CA LYS A 407 -6.57 -34.51 0.53
C LYS A 407 -7.65 -34.50 -0.53
N PHE A 408 -8.83 -34.99 -0.18
CA PHE A 408 -9.99 -35.02 -1.07
C PHE A 408 -10.88 -33.81 -0.81
N MET A 409 -11.34 -33.17 -1.89
CA MET A 409 -12.36 -32.12 -1.89
C MET A 409 -13.39 -32.48 -2.97
N GLU A 410 -14.67 -32.44 -2.61
CA GLU A 410 -15.77 -32.70 -3.54
C GLU A 410 -16.29 -31.38 -4.13
N ILE A 411 -16.55 -31.34 -5.43
CA ILE A 411 -17.04 -30.15 -6.12
C ILE A 411 -18.41 -30.44 -6.71
N ASP A 412 -19.43 -29.69 -6.30
CA ASP A 412 -20.77 -29.74 -6.86
C ASP A 412 -21.04 -28.50 -7.71
N LEU A 413 -21.05 -28.68 -9.04
CA LEU A 413 -21.33 -27.63 -10.01
C LEU A 413 -22.77 -27.68 -10.54
N SER A 414 -23.66 -28.51 -9.98
CA SER A 414 -25.01 -28.72 -10.50
C SER A 414 -25.87 -27.44 -10.54
N ASN A 415 -25.60 -26.50 -9.63
CA ASN A 415 -26.27 -25.19 -9.59
C ASN A 415 -25.78 -24.20 -10.66
N PHE A 416 -24.70 -24.54 -11.36
CA PHE A 416 -24.17 -23.74 -12.45
C PHE A 416 -24.55 -24.44 -13.76
N ASN A 417 -25.22 -23.70 -14.66
CA ASN A 417 -25.51 -24.16 -16.02
C ASN A 417 -24.23 -24.18 -16.87
N ILE A 418 -23.24 -24.97 -16.45
CA ILE A 418 -22.00 -25.17 -17.16
C ILE A 418 -22.34 -26.13 -18.29
N ASN A 419 -22.51 -25.59 -19.49
CA ASN A 419 -22.53 -26.42 -20.68
C ASN A 419 -21.20 -27.18 -20.71
N SER A 420 -21.24 -28.49 -20.49
CA SER A 420 -20.08 -29.36 -20.69
C SER A 420 -19.79 -29.40 -22.19
N GLY A 421 -19.12 -28.36 -22.67
CA GLY A 421 -18.52 -28.31 -23.99
C GLY A 421 -17.28 -29.19 -24.02
N VAL A 422 -17.50 -30.50 -24.09
CA VAL A 422 -16.53 -31.47 -24.60
C VAL A 422 -17.24 -32.31 -25.65
#